data_AF-A0AAD6KCA6-F1
#
_entry.id   AF-A0AAD6KCA6-F1
#
_cell.length_a   1.000
_cell.length_b   1.000
_cell.length_c   1.000
_cell.angle_alpha   90.00
_cell.angle_beta   90.00
_cell.angle_gamma   90.00
#
_symmetry.space_group_name_H-M   'P 1'
#
loop_
_entity.id
_entity.type
_entity.pdbx_description
1 polymer ?
#
loop_
_entity_poly.entity_id
_entity_poly.type
_entity_poly.pdbx_seq_one_letter_code
_entity_poly.pdbx_strand_id
1 'polypeptide(L)' 'MHLQVLFCSSETGRSSFVRQLEPDWHIDTNPEIIFQLARFIKYQLHISPIRPERAAANVLSSPSLEQFFGST' A
#
# COMPACT_ATOMS: atom_id res chain seq x y z
N MET A 1 -9.11 6.31 19.14
CA MET A 1 -8.63 5.48 18.02
C MET A 1 -8.58 4.04 18.50
N HIS A 2 -9.21 3.12 17.79
CA HIS A 2 -9.08 1.69 18.05
C HIS A 2 -8.13 1.12 16.98
N LEU A 3 -7.00 0.55 17.41
CA LEU A 3 -6.03 -0.07 16.51
C LEU A 3 -6.28 -1.57 16.49
N GLN A 4 -6.70 -2.10 15.35
CA GLN A 4 -6.78 -3.53 15.13
C GLN A 4 -5.51 -3.99 14.41
N VAL A 5 -4.84 -5.01 14.95
CA VAL A 5 -3.62 -5.57 14.39
C VAL A 5 -3.88 -7.01 13.97
N LEU A 6 -3.56 -7.34 12.72
CA LEU A 6 -3.64 -8.69 12.18
C LEU A 6 -2.25 -9.14 11.76
N PHE A 7 -1.89 -10.38 12.08
CA PHE A 7 -0.61 -10.98 11.73
C PHE A 7 -0.80 -12.02 10.63
N CYS A 8 0.06 -11.98 9.61
CA CYS A 8 0.15 -13.02 8.59
C CYS A 8 1.62 -13.21 8.18
N SER A 9 2.03 -14.45 7.89
CA SER A 9 3.44 -14.78 7.63
C SER A 9 3.81 -14.83 6.15
N SER A 10 2.87 -14.55 5.24
CA SER A 10 3.11 -14.59 3.79
C SER A 10 2.55 -13.36 3.10
N GLU A 11 3.20 -12.96 2.00
CA GLU A 11 2.76 -11.86 1.15
C GLU A 11 1.37 -12.11 0.56
N THR A 12 1.09 -13.35 0.14
CA THR A 12 -0.24 -13.77 -0.29
C THR A 12 -1.28 -13.61 0.81
N GLY A 13 -0.93 -13.94 2.06
CA GLY A 13 -1.79 -13.72 3.23
C GLY A 13 -2.11 -12.24 3.43
N ARG A 14 -1.10 -11.37 3.29
CA ARG A 14 -1.26 -9.91 3.37
C ARG A 14 -2.23 -9.39 2.32
N SER A 15 -2.03 -9.74 1.05
CA SER A 15 -2.95 -9.38 -0.04
C SER A 15 -4.37 -9.91 0.19
N SER A 16 -4.50 -11.11 0.77
CA SER A 16 -5.80 -11.74 1.03
C SER A 16 -6.56 -11.05 2.16
N PHE A 17 -5.87 -10.62 3.22
CA PHE A 17 -6.48 -9.81 4.28
C PHE A 17 -6.90 -8.44 3.77
N VAL A 18 -6.03 -7.75 3.03
CA VAL A 18 -6.37 -6.43 2.49
C VAL A 18 -7.60 -6.49 1.60
N ARG A 19 -7.73 -7.53 0.75
CA ARG A 19 -8.93 -7.73 -0.06
C ARG A 19 -10.19 -7.99 0.74
N GLN A 20 -10.11 -8.68 1.88
CA GLN A 20 -11.28 -8.98 2.71
C GLN A 20 -11.69 -7.81 3.61
N LEU A 21 -10.71 -7.01 4.03
CA LEU A 21 -10.95 -5.81 4.83
C LEU A 21 -11.45 -4.63 4.01
N GLU A 22 -11.17 -4.63 2.70
CA GLU A 22 -11.55 -3.58 1.74
C GLU A 22 -11.23 -2.16 2.24
N PRO A 23 -10.00 -1.86 2.70
CA PRO A 23 -9.68 -0.53 3.19
C PRO A 23 -9.65 0.49 2.05
N ASP A 24 -10.01 1.74 2.34
CA ASP A 24 -9.87 2.84 1.39
C ASP A 24 -8.41 3.10 1.00
N TRP A 25 -7.50 2.93 1.96
CA TRP A 25 -6.06 3.17 1.81
C TRP A 25 -5.24 1.91 2.08
N HIS A 26 -4.21 1.69 1.26
CA HIS A 26 -3.19 0.68 1.52
C HIS A 26 -1.78 1.27 1.34
N ILE A 27 -0.89 0.98 2.29
CA ILE A 27 0.51 1.41 2.26
C ILE A 27 1.38 0.16 2.35
N ASP A 28 2.30 -0.01 1.40
CA ASP A 28 3.23 -1.16 1.38
C ASP A 28 4.53 -0.76 0.69
N THR A 29 5.58 -1.54 0.92
CA THR A 29 6.89 -1.38 0.26
C THR A 29 7.06 -2.38 -0.89
N ASN A 30 6.31 -3.49 -0.90
CA ASN A 30 6.40 -4.51 -1.91
C ASN A 30 5.60 -4.11 -3.18
N PRO A 31 6.28 -3.91 -4.33
CA PRO A 31 5.61 -3.48 -5.57
C PRO A 31 4.63 -4.53 -6.13
N GLU A 32 4.86 -5.82 -5.89
CA GLU A 32 3.97 -6.88 -6.37
C GLU A 32 2.62 -6.83 -5.65
N ILE A 33 2.62 -6.56 -4.34
CA ILE A 33 1.37 -6.40 -3.57
C ILE A 33 0.60 -5.16 -4.04
N ILE A 34 1.29 -4.03 -4.20
CA ILE A 34 0.70 -2.80 -4.73
C ILE A 34 0.06 -3.04 -6.10
N PHE A 35 0.76 -3.77 -6.98
CA PHE A 35 0.26 -4.11 -8.31
C PHE A 35 -0.99 -5.01 -8.25
N GLN A 36 -0.94 -6.07 -7.45
CA GLN A 36 -2.06 -7.02 -7.28
C GLN A 36 -3.30 -6.40 -6.64
N LEU A 37 -3.13 -5.37 -5.81
CA LEU A 37 -4.19 -4.69 -5.08
C LEU A 37 -4.76 -3.46 -5.80
N ALA A 38 -4.11 -2.98 -6.87
CA ALA A 38 -4.51 -1.77 -7.59
C ALA A 38 -5.92 -1.76 -8.16
N ARG A 39 -6.54 -2.91 -8.38
CA ARG A 39 -7.94 -2.98 -8.82
C ARG A 39 -8.97 -3.05 -7.69
N PHE A 40 -8.53 -3.24 -6.45
CA PHE A 40 -9.40 -3.46 -5.29
C PHE A 40 -9.38 -2.27 -4.33
N ILE A 41 -8.27 -1.53 -4.26
CA ILE A 41 -8.07 -0.47 -3.28
C ILE A 41 -8.17 0.91 -3.93
N LYS A 42 -8.87 1.83 -3.27
CA LYS A 42 -9.15 3.17 -3.80
C LYS A 42 -7.90 4.04 -3.86
N TYR A 43 -7.07 4.00 -2.83
CA TYR A 43 -5.82 4.75 -2.75
C TYR A 43 -4.68 3.88 -2.23
N GLN A 44 -3.56 3.89 -2.95
CA GLN A 44 -2.37 3.16 -2.54
C GLN A 44 -1.18 4.09 -2.43
N LEU A 45 -0.33 3.86 -1.43
CA LEU A 45 0.96 4.50 -1.29
C LEU A 45 2.05 3.43 -1.32
N HIS A 46 2.83 3.42 -2.40
CA HIS A 46 4.03 2.62 -2.49
C HIS A 46 5.21 3.39 -1.88
N ILE A 47 5.76 2.87 -0.79
CA ILE A 47 6.98 3.41 -0.19
C ILE A 47 8.19 2.72 -0.81
N SER A 48 8.93 3.47 -1.64
CA SER A 48 10.09 2.96 -2.36
C SER A 48 11.06 4.09 -2.70
N PRO A 49 12.38 3.90 -2.50
CA PRO A 49 13.38 4.88 -2.89
C PRO A 49 13.43 5.09 -4.42
N ILE A 50 12.97 4.10 -5.19
CA ILE A 50 12.90 4.14 -6.64
C ILE A 50 11.44 4.36 -7.04
N ARG A 51 11.18 5.44 -7.78
CA ARG A 51 9.84 5.70 -8.32
C ARG A 51 9.55 4.71 -9.45
N PRO A 52 8.45 3.93 -9.38
CA PRO A 52 8.08 3.03 -10.47
C PRO A 52 7.74 3.84 -11.72
N GLU A 53 8.22 3.40 -12.89
CA GLU A 53 8.00 4.09 -14.17
C GLU A 53 6.53 4.09 -14.61
N ARG A 54 5.79 3.02 -14.27
CA ARG A 54 4.38 2.84 -14.62
C ARG A 54 3.60 2.34 -13.42
N ALA A 55 2.92 3.26 -12.75
CA ALA A 55 2.01 2.95 -11.67
C ALA A 55 0.55 3.15 -12.14
N ALA A 56 -0.39 2.39 -11.56
CA ALA A 56 -1.81 2.63 -11.77
C ALA A 56 -2.20 4.02 -11.21
N ALA A 57 -3.27 4.62 -11.74
CA ALA A 57 -3.67 6.00 -11.38
C ALA A 57 -3.97 6.20 -9.88
N ASN A 58 -4.34 5.13 -9.19
CA ASN A 58 -4.60 5.10 -7.74
C ASN A 58 -3.36 4.79 -6.90
N VAL A 59 -2.17 4.73 -7.49
CA VAL A 59 -0.92 4.44 -6.80
C VAL A 59 -0.06 5.69 -6.74
N LEU A 60 0.08 6.22 -5.53
CA LEU A 60 1.05 7.25 -5.19
C LEU A 60 2.38 6.59 -4.82
N SER A 61 3.49 7.30 -5.00
CA SER A 61 4.81 6.82 -4.60
C SER A 61 5.59 7.89 -3.85
N SER A 62 6.30 7.47 -2.81
CA SER A 62 7.18 8.32 -2.01
C SER A 62 8.39 7.50 -1.53
N PRO A 63 9.59 8.09 -1.39
CA PRO A 63 10.74 7.38 -0.83
C PRO A 63 10.60 7.04 0.65
N SER A 64 9.79 7.78 1.41
CA SER A 64 9.51 7.49 2.82
C SER A 64 8.16 8.06 3.28
N LEU A 65 7.70 7.63 4.46
CA LEU A 65 6.48 8.15 5.08
C LEU A 65 6.66 9.60 5.52
N GLU A 66 7.85 9.94 6.04
CA GLU A 66 8.19 11.30 6.46
C GLU A 66 8.15 12.26 5.28
N GLN A 67 8.64 11.87 4.10
CA GLN A 67 8.55 12.73 2.92
C GLN A 67 7.11 12.85 2.41
N PHE A 68 6.29 11.81 2.56
CA PHE A 68 4.89 11.84 2.12
C PHE A 68 4.01 12.70 3.02
N PHE A 69 4.18 12.62 4.34
CA PHE A 69 3.37 13.33 5.33
C PHE A 69 4.00 14.64 5.84
N GLY A 70 5.31 14.80 5.68
CA GLY A 70 6.09 15.93 6.21
C GLY A 70 6.18 17.13 5.26
N SER A 71 5.43 17.15 4.16
CA SER A 71 5.21 18.34 3.35
C SER A 71 4.23 19.29 4.05
N THR A 72 4.70 19.92 5.12
CA THR A 72 4.13 21.11 5.78
C THR A 72 5.15 22.23 5.82
#